data_AF-A0A502ID06-F1
#
_entry.id   AF-A0A502ID06-F1
#
_cell.length_a   1.000
_cell.length_b   1.000
_cell.length_c   1.000
_cell.angle_alpha   90.00
_cell.angle_beta   90.00
_cell.angle_gamma   90.00
#
_symmetry.space_group_name_H-M   'P 1'
#
loop_
_entity.id
_entity.type
_entity.pdbx_description
1 polymer ?
#
loop_
_entity_poly.entity_id
_entity_poly.type
_entity_poly.pdbx_seq_one_letter_code
_entity_poly.pdbx_strand_id
1 'polypeptide(L)'
;MFRSSYFLAKRVWKGALVLTLAASTLFTSSVWAEGPQDPAPYISAKGTPLGKKVLFDNTHGQTAGAADWVIDGGFSDFANAIAQAGYDVKELRKSKPIVYDDLKEYAVFVIGEANIPYKVSEQAAMIEFVKNGGSIFFIGDHYNADRNKNRWDGSEVMNGYRRGAWADPAKGMSDAERNSEAMQGVASSDWLADNFGIRFRYNALGDLNANNIVSPAQALGITEGVSSVAMHAGSTLAIVEPKKAKGIVYLPKTTAKWANSVDKGVYKGGGVDEGPYVAIAKLGKGKAAFIGDSSPVEDVTPKYLREENGQKKKTYDGFKEQDDAVLLINIINWLAKQENYENLQQVQGLKLDTVTPLITTGPENEIPAQTIEPQKEPWSDPAAGYKWWDPSTFANGSYGK
;
A
#
# COMPACT_ATOMS: atom_id res chain seq x y z
N MET A 1 47.94 -44.21 87.50
CA MET A 1 48.87 -43.05 87.61
C MET A 1 48.99 -42.45 86.22
N PHE A 2 48.64 -41.21 85.86
CA PHE A 2 48.10 -40.02 86.52
C PHE A 2 47.29 -39.27 85.43
N ARG A 3 46.14 -38.68 85.78
CA ARG A 3 45.43 -37.68 84.94
C ARG A 3 46.13 -36.32 85.08
N SER A 4 46.15 -35.49 84.03
CA SER A 4 45.86 -34.06 84.20
C SER A 4 45.49 -33.37 82.88
N SER A 5 44.49 -32.51 82.98
CA SER A 5 43.88 -31.65 81.96
C SER A 5 44.70 -30.35 81.78
N TYR A 6 44.51 -29.60 80.67
CA TYR A 6 43.79 -28.32 80.72
C TYR A 6 43.89 -27.41 79.46
N PHE A 7 42.72 -26.83 79.17
CA PHE A 7 42.35 -25.48 78.69
C PHE A 7 42.61 -24.97 77.26
N LEU A 8 41.46 -24.76 76.59
CA LEU A 8 41.17 -23.85 75.49
C LEU A 8 41.20 -22.37 75.91
N ALA A 9 41.71 -21.50 75.04
CA ALA A 9 41.41 -20.05 75.03
C ALA A 9 40.85 -19.65 73.64
N LYS A 10 39.62 -19.11 73.61
CA LYS A 10 38.96 -18.54 72.43
C LYS A 10 39.39 -17.08 72.22
N ARG A 11 39.78 -16.71 71.01
CA ARG A 11 39.87 -15.31 70.55
C ARG A 11 38.73 -15.01 69.57
N VAL A 12 38.02 -13.91 69.85
CA VAL A 12 36.91 -13.37 69.07
C VAL A 12 37.47 -12.47 67.96
N TRP A 13 37.03 -12.69 66.71
CA TRP A 13 37.33 -11.82 65.57
C TRP A 13 36.06 -11.08 65.17
N LYS A 14 36.11 -9.75 65.16
CA LYS A 14 35.04 -8.87 64.67
C LYS A 14 35.24 -8.66 63.17
N GLY A 15 34.39 -9.26 62.35
CA GLY A 15 34.33 -9.02 60.90
C GLY A 15 33.44 -7.83 60.58
N ALA A 16 33.95 -6.88 59.80
CA ALA A 16 33.19 -5.75 59.26
C ALA A 16 32.30 -6.23 58.09
N LEU A 17 31.02 -5.89 58.15
CA LEU A 17 30.03 -6.15 57.11
C LEU A 17 30.10 -5.03 56.06
N VAL A 18 30.60 -5.32 54.87
CA VAL A 18 30.54 -4.40 53.72
C VAL A 18 29.23 -4.66 52.98
N LEU A 19 28.29 -3.72 53.04
CA LEU A 19 27.11 -3.70 52.16
C LEU A 19 27.52 -3.22 50.77
N THR A 20 27.62 -4.12 49.81
CA THR A 20 27.68 -3.79 48.38
C THR A 20 26.27 -3.44 47.90
N LEU A 21 26.02 -2.14 47.65
CA LEU A 21 24.82 -1.67 46.97
C LEU A 21 24.94 -2.06 45.47
N ALA A 22 24.24 -3.12 45.05
CA ALA A 22 24.12 -3.44 43.64
C ALA A 22 23.23 -2.40 42.97
N ALA A 23 23.81 -1.52 42.16
CA ALA A 23 23.06 -0.64 41.28
C ALA A 23 22.47 -1.48 40.15
N SER A 24 21.19 -1.86 40.28
CA SER A 24 20.40 -2.42 39.19
C SER A 24 20.13 -1.33 38.16
N THR A 25 20.94 -1.27 37.11
CA THR A 25 20.59 -0.53 35.89
C THR A 25 19.40 -1.24 35.25
N LEU A 26 18.19 -0.76 35.54
CA LEU A 26 17.01 -1.06 34.76
C LEU A 26 17.22 -0.43 33.37
N PHE A 27 17.72 -1.21 32.42
CA PHE A 27 17.56 -0.88 31.01
C PHE A 27 16.07 -1.01 30.70
N THR A 28 15.33 0.10 30.75
CA THR A 28 14.07 0.21 30.04
C THR A 28 14.44 0.19 28.56
N SER A 29 14.45 -0.98 27.92
CA SER A 29 14.40 -1.07 26.47
C SER A 29 13.05 -0.49 26.07
N SER A 30 13.02 0.79 25.69
CA SER A 30 11.89 1.34 24.96
C SER A 30 11.76 0.48 23.70
N VAL A 31 10.67 -0.28 23.59
CA VAL A 31 10.38 -1.08 22.40
C VAL A 31 9.86 -0.09 21.38
N TRP A 32 10.76 0.45 20.56
CA TRP A 32 10.40 1.29 19.41
C TRP A 32 9.85 0.38 18.31
N ALA A 33 8.86 0.87 17.56
CA ALA A 33 8.53 0.24 16.29
C ALA A 33 9.65 0.49 15.27
N GLU A 34 9.80 -0.43 14.33
CA GLU A 34 10.81 -0.33 13.26
C GLU A 34 10.58 0.91 12.40
N GLY A 35 11.63 1.40 11.75
CA GLY A 35 11.60 2.53 10.84
C GLY A 35 12.53 2.37 9.63
N PRO A 36 12.74 3.45 8.85
CA PRO A 36 13.51 3.39 7.60
C PRO A 36 14.99 3.01 7.73
N GLN A 37 15.54 3.04 8.96
CA GLN A 37 16.93 2.69 9.24
C GLN A 37 17.09 1.26 9.76
N ASP A 38 15.98 0.60 10.11
CA ASP A 38 16.00 -0.78 10.58
C ASP A 38 16.05 -1.77 9.40
N PRO A 39 16.60 -2.98 9.60
CA PRO A 39 16.57 -4.02 8.57
C PRO A 39 15.15 -4.26 8.06
N ALA A 40 14.97 -4.19 6.74
CA ALA A 40 13.67 -4.47 6.14
C ALA A 40 13.33 -5.96 6.27
N PRO A 41 12.05 -6.31 6.54
CA PRO A 41 11.60 -7.68 6.59
C PRO A 41 11.85 -8.36 5.25
N TYR A 42 12.10 -9.66 5.33
CA TYR A 42 12.41 -10.52 4.20
C TYR A 42 11.82 -11.90 4.44
N ILE A 43 11.12 -12.43 3.45
CA ILE A 43 10.55 -13.78 3.48
C ILE A 43 11.18 -14.54 2.31
N SER A 44 12.00 -15.54 2.62
CA SER A 44 12.56 -16.43 1.60
C SER A 44 11.45 -17.23 0.92
N ALA A 45 11.65 -17.53 -0.37
CA ALA A 45 10.80 -18.47 -1.10
C ALA A 45 10.59 -19.78 -0.30
N LYS A 46 9.33 -20.19 -0.16
CA LYS A 46 8.91 -21.42 0.56
C LYS A 46 8.49 -22.55 -0.39
N GLY A 47 7.96 -22.19 -1.57
CA GLY A 47 7.68 -23.13 -2.65
C GLY A 47 8.93 -23.48 -3.47
N THR A 48 8.75 -24.12 -4.62
CA THR A 48 9.85 -24.32 -5.59
C THR A 48 10.43 -22.96 -5.99
N PRO A 49 11.69 -22.65 -5.66
CA PRO A 49 12.23 -21.31 -5.90
C PRO A 49 12.24 -20.95 -7.39
N LEU A 50 11.68 -19.80 -7.72
CA LEU A 50 11.63 -19.27 -9.08
C LEU A 50 12.83 -18.37 -9.42
N GLY A 51 13.68 -18.06 -8.43
CA GLY A 51 14.83 -17.16 -8.59
C GLY A 51 14.44 -15.71 -8.86
N LYS A 52 13.22 -15.30 -8.45
CA LYS A 52 12.67 -13.96 -8.65
C LYS A 52 12.22 -13.36 -7.32
N LYS A 53 12.25 -12.03 -7.25
CA LYS A 53 11.98 -11.27 -6.04
C LYS A 53 10.79 -10.31 -6.24
N VAL A 54 10.00 -10.15 -5.20
CA VAL A 54 8.91 -9.17 -5.10
C VAL A 54 9.26 -8.16 -4.01
N LEU A 55 9.20 -6.87 -4.35
CA LEU A 55 9.45 -5.76 -3.44
C LEU A 55 8.14 -5.09 -3.05
N PHE A 56 7.89 -4.87 -1.76
CA PHE A 56 6.75 -4.10 -1.26
C PHE A 56 7.22 -2.71 -0.84
N ASP A 57 6.49 -1.67 -1.21
CA ASP A 57 6.77 -0.32 -0.75
C ASP A 57 6.41 -0.15 0.73
N ASN A 58 7.30 0.46 1.50
CA ASN A 58 7.01 1.01 2.83
C ASN A 58 7.72 2.37 3.01
N THR A 59 7.73 3.18 1.95
CA THR A 59 8.40 4.49 1.93
C THR A 59 7.42 5.67 1.86
N HIS A 60 6.15 5.43 1.55
CA HIS A 60 5.13 6.46 1.33
C HIS A 60 3.91 6.26 2.22
N GLY A 61 4.11 5.96 3.51
CA GLY A 61 3.03 5.92 4.49
C GLY A 61 2.12 4.68 4.38
N GLN A 62 2.67 3.53 4.02
CA GLN A 62 1.94 2.24 4.05
C GLN A 62 1.51 1.81 5.45
N THR A 63 2.00 2.49 6.48
CA THR A 63 1.66 2.26 7.90
C THR A 63 0.86 3.42 8.51
N ALA A 64 0.41 4.37 7.69
CA ALA A 64 -0.19 5.62 8.12
C ALA A 64 -1.64 5.42 8.60
N GLY A 65 -2.04 6.13 9.65
CA GLY A 65 -3.37 5.96 10.24
C GLY A 65 -3.79 4.50 10.45
N ALA A 66 -4.87 4.07 9.80
CA ALA A 66 -5.38 2.69 9.88
C ALA A 66 -4.63 1.68 9.00
N ALA A 67 -3.85 2.13 8.02
CA ALA A 67 -3.12 1.27 7.09
C ALA A 67 -2.01 0.50 7.80
N ASP A 68 -1.77 -0.74 7.39
CA ASP A 68 -0.59 -1.51 7.80
C ASP A 68 -0.14 -2.45 6.68
N TRP A 69 0.07 -1.88 5.49
CA TRP A 69 0.26 -2.57 4.21
C TRP A 69 1.69 -3.09 4.03
N VAL A 70 2.21 -3.73 5.07
CA VAL A 70 3.58 -4.24 5.20
C VAL A 70 3.60 -5.77 5.26
N ILE A 71 4.70 -6.37 4.83
CA ILE A 71 4.77 -7.82 4.58
C ILE A 71 4.80 -8.69 5.85
N ASP A 72 5.00 -8.07 7.00
CA ASP A 72 4.93 -8.68 8.34
C ASP A 72 3.89 -8.01 9.24
N GLY A 73 2.94 -7.32 8.61
CA GLY A 73 1.77 -6.70 9.22
C GLY A 73 0.52 -7.04 8.40
N GLY A 74 -0.36 -6.07 8.17
CA GLY A 74 -1.65 -6.29 7.50
C GLY A 74 -1.61 -6.92 6.10
N PHE A 75 -0.46 -7.07 5.43
CA PHE A 75 -0.31 -7.81 4.16
C PHE A 75 0.47 -9.15 4.33
N SER A 76 0.59 -9.68 5.54
CA SER A 76 1.42 -10.84 5.82
C SER A 76 0.94 -12.12 5.13
N ASP A 77 -0.36 -12.39 5.06
CA ASP A 77 -0.92 -13.57 4.38
C ASP A 77 -0.64 -13.50 2.87
N PHE A 78 -0.81 -12.32 2.25
CA PHE A 78 -0.45 -12.11 0.85
C PHE A 78 1.05 -12.32 0.61
N ALA A 79 1.91 -11.72 1.44
CA ALA A 79 3.36 -11.89 1.33
C ALA A 79 3.80 -13.36 1.51
N ASN A 80 3.19 -14.08 2.45
CA ASN A 80 3.44 -15.50 2.67
C ASN A 80 2.97 -16.36 1.50
N ALA A 81 1.82 -16.04 0.89
CA ALA A 81 1.32 -16.73 -0.28
C ALA A 81 2.22 -16.51 -1.51
N ILE A 82 2.78 -15.30 -1.69
CA ILE A 82 3.81 -15.03 -2.70
C ILE A 82 5.06 -15.88 -2.43
N ALA A 83 5.51 -15.97 -1.18
CA ALA A 83 6.65 -16.82 -0.83
C ALA A 83 6.37 -18.31 -1.11
N GLN A 84 5.14 -18.78 -0.86
CA GLN A 84 4.69 -20.12 -1.20
C GLN A 84 4.60 -20.37 -2.71
N ALA A 85 4.33 -19.34 -3.50
CA ALA A 85 4.41 -19.40 -4.97
C ALA A 85 5.86 -19.47 -5.50
N GLY A 86 6.87 -19.34 -4.63
CA GLY A 86 8.28 -19.55 -4.97
C GLY A 86 9.11 -18.29 -5.18
N TYR A 87 8.59 -17.11 -4.80
CA TYR A 87 9.32 -15.85 -4.87
C TYR A 87 9.96 -15.51 -3.53
N ASP A 88 11.08 -14.81 -3.55
CA ASP A 88 11.53 -14.08 -2.37
C ASP A 88 10.74 -12.79 -2.22
N VAL A 89 10.33 -12.44 -1.01
CA VAL A 89 9.57 -11.22 -0.72
C VAL A 89 10.39 -10.32 0.19
N LYS A 90 10.45 -9.04 -0.15
CA LYS A 90 11.17 -8.04 0.64
C LYS A 90 10.39 -6.75 0.71
N GLU A 91 10.57 -6.01 1.78
CA GLU A 91 10.07 -4.64 1.89
C GLU A 91 11.15 -3.61 1.53
N LEU A 92 10.74 -2.48 0.96
CA LEU A 92 11.56 -1.31 0.74
C LEU A 92 11.39 -0.34 1.92
N ARG A 93 12.45 -0.17 2.70
CA ARG A 93 12.53 0.82 3.79
C ARG A 93 13.64 1.81 3.49
N LYS A 94 13.30 3.09 3.39
CA LYS A 94 14.25 4.20 3.25
C LYS A 94 13.55 5.54 3.43
N SER A 95 14.31 6.57 3.80
CA SER A 95 13.85 7.96 3.88
C SER A 95 14.17 8.77 2.64
N LYS A 96 15.04 8.26 1.77
CA LYS A 96 15.42 8.94 0.52
C LYS A 96 14.44 8.57 -0.60
N PRO A 97 14.32 9.40 -1.65
CA PRO A 97 13.51 9.07 -2.81
C PRO A 97 13.88 7.72 -3.41
N ILE A 98 12.87 7.01 -3.92
CA ILE A 98 13.04 5.80 -4.74
C ILE A 98 13.80 6.15 -6.03
N VAL A 99 14.80 5.34 -6.36
CA VAL A 99 15.57 5.40 -7.60
C VAL A 99 15.51 4.05 -8.32
N TYR A 100 15.84 4.02 -9.61
CA TYR A 100 15.81 2.78 -10.42
C TYR A 100 16.64 1.65 -9.80
N ASP A 101 17.78 1.96 -9.19
CA ASP A 101 18.66 1.00 -8.53
C ASP A 101 18.01 0.29 -7.33
N ASP A 102 17.00 0.89 -6.69
CA ASP A 102 16.24 0.21 -5.65
C ASP A 102 15.33 -0.89 -6.23
N LEU A 103 14.94 -0.78 -7.50
CA LEU A 103 13.89 -1.59 -8.14
C LEU A 103 14.43 -2.65 -9.11
N LYS A 104 15.55 -2.39 -9.79
CA LYS A 104 16.02 -3.17 -10.95
C LYS A 104 16.27 -4.67 -10.70
N GLU A 105 16.50 -5.07 -9.45
CA GLU A 105 16.76 -6.46 -9.05
C GLU A 105 15.48 -7.26 -8.76
N TYR A 106 14.31 -6.62 -8.83
CA TYR A 106 13.01 -7.22 -8.52
C TYR A 106 12.19 -7.43 -9.78
N ALA A 107 11.39 -8.50 -9.79
CA ALA A 107 10.46 -8.77 -10.89
C ALA A 107 9.18 -7.94 -10.75
N VAL A 108 8.73 -7.73 -9.51
CA VAL A 108 7.50 -7.01 -9.19
C VAL A 108 7.74 -6.03 -8.03
N PHE A 109 7.23 -4.81 -8.17
CA PHE A 109 7.12 -3.82 -7.10
C PHE A 109 5.64 -3.65 -6.73
N VAL A 110 5.29 -3.80 -5.46
CA VAL A 110 3.91 -3.74 -4.95
C VAL A 110 3.76 -2.45 -4.15
N ILE A 111 2.73 -1.66 -4.49
CA ILE A 111 2.39 -0.41 -3.81
C ILE A 111 0.99 -0.57 -3.23
N GLY A 112 0.89 -0.65 -1.89
CA GLY A 112 -0.38 -0.63 -1.17
C GLY A 112 -0.72 0.78 -0.71
N GLU A 113 -1.84 1.34 -1.17
CA GLU A 113 -2.46 2.60 -0.73
C GLU A 113 -1.45 3.63 -0.17
N ALA A 114 -0.55 4.12 -1.02
CA ALA A 114 0.48 5.07 -0.59
C ALA A 114 -0.17 6.36 -0.07
N ASN A 115 0.12 6.74 1.17
CA ASN A 115 -0.47 7.90 1.86
C ASN A 115 0.42 9.15 1.79
N ILE A 116 1.52 9.14 1.03
CA ILE A 116 2.38 10.30 0.80
C ILE A 116 2.62 10.42 -0.70
N PRO A 117 2.49 11.60 -1.32
CA PRO A 117 2.68 11.76 -2.76
C PRO A 117 4.10 11.40 -3.20
N TYR A 118 4.20 10.61 -4.26
CA TYR A 118 5.48 10.37 -4.94
C TYR A 118 6.01 11.64 -5.58
N LYS A 119 7.34 11.80 -5.54
CA LYS A 119 8.03 12.87 -6.25
C LYS A 119 8.09 12.57 -7.74
N VAL A 120 8.25 13.62 -8.55
CA VAL A 120 8.45 13.49 -10.00
C VAL A 120 9.65 12.57 -10.33
N SER A 121 10.71 12.61 -9.51
CA SER A 121 11.89 11.74 -9.68
C SER A 121 11.59 10.26 -9.44
N GLU A 122 10.70 9.95 -8.49
CA GLU A 122 10.35 8.58 -8.13
C GLU A 122 9.39 7.99 -9.17
N GLN A 123 8.44 8.79 -9.61
CA GLN A 123 7.62 8.51 -10.78
C GLN A 123 8.48 8.18 -12.00
N ALA A 124 9.54 8.95 -12.28
CA ALA A 124 10.47 8.64 -13.38
C ALA A 124 11.20 7.30 -13.17
N ALA A 125 11.68 7.02 -11.96
CA ALA A 125 12.32 5.75 -11.63
C ALA A 125 11.39 4.53 -11.82
N MET A 126 10.12 4.66 -11.43
CA MET A 126 9.09 3.63 -11.66
C MET A 126 8.83 3.40 -13.15
N ILE A 127 8.78 4.46 -13.96
CA ILE A 127 8.65 4.34 -15.41
C ILE A 127 9.87 3.67 -16.04
N GLU A 128 11.08 4.03 -15.60
CA GLU A 128 12.32 3.38 -16.06
C GLU A 128 12.34 1.89 -15.70
N PHE A 129 11.97 1.55 -14.46
CA PHE A 129 11.83 0.17 -14.01
C PHE A 129 10.92 -0.65 -14.92
N VAL A 130 9.72 -0.14 -15.20
CA VAL A 130 8.74 -0.85 -16.03
C VAL A 130 9.19 -0.94 -17.49
N LYS A 131 9.72 0.13 -18.08
CA LYS A 131 10.22 0.09 -19.46
C LYS A 131 11.36 -0.91 -19.65
N ASN A 132 12.15 -1.17 -18.60
CA ASN A 132 13.21 -2.17 -18.59
C ASN A 132 12.74 -3.60 -18.26
N GLY A 133 11.43 -3.84 -18.14
CA GLY A 133 10.84 -5.15 -17.93
C GLY A 133 10.30 -5.38 -16.52
N GLY A 134 10.51 -4.46 -15.58
CA GLY A 134 9.89 -4.52 -14.27
C GLY A 134 8.36 -4.46 -14.34
N SER A 135 7.70 -4.90 -13.27
CA SER A 135 6.24 -4.86 -13.16
C SER A 135 5.80 -4.18 -11.87
N ILE A 136 4.70 -3.43 -11.90
CA ILE A 136 4.15 -2.79 -10.70
C ILE A 136 2.74 -3.32 -10.41
N PHE A 137 2.45 -3.67 -9.15
CA PHE A 137 1.10 -3.92 -8.68
C PHE A 137 0.62 -2.74 -7.81
N PHE A 138 -0.38 -2.02 -8.28
CA PHE A 138 -1.01 -0.92 -7.56
C PHE A 138 -2.27 -1.42 -6.85
N ILE A 139 -2.29 -1.31 -5.54
CA ILE A 139 -3.44 -1.62 -4.69
C ILE A 139 -3.94 -0.29 -4.14
N GLY A 140 -5.12 0.12 -4.61
CA GLY A 140 -5.76 1.36 -4.18
C GLY A 140 -6.85 1.14 -3.15
N ASP A 141 -7.56 2.21 -2.87
CA ASP A 141 -8.80 2.21 -2.11
C ASP A 141 -9.70 3.32 -2.66
N HIS A 142 -10.83 3.57 -2.02
CA HIS A 142 -11.75 4.65 -2.35
C HIS A 142 -11.18 6.05 -2.12
N TYR A 143 -11.85 7.05 -2.69
CA TYR A 143 -11.60 8.45 -2.36
C TYR A 143 -12.08 8.76 -0.94
N ASN A 144 -11.48 9.77 -0.28
CA ASN A 144 -11.70 10.08 1.13
C ASN A 144 -11.25 8.96 2.09
N ALA A 145 -10.18 8.25 1.72
CA ALA A 145 -9.43 7.27 2.49
C ALA A 145 -8.11 7.81 3.07
N ASP A 146 -7.84 9.12 3.01
CA ASP A 146 -6.65 9.77 3.58
C ASP A 146 -6.42 9.33 5.03
N ARG A 147 -5.40 8.48 5.23
CA ARG A 147 -5.15 7.83 6.53
C ARG A 147 -4.38 8.72 7.48
N ASN A 148 -3.62 9.70 6.99
CA ASN A 148 -2.70 10.50 7.80
C ASN A 148 -3.08 11.98 7.88
N LYS A 149 -4.20 12.36 7.26
CA LYS A 149 -4.76 13.72 7.23
C LYS A 149 -3.87 14.71 6.47
N ASN A 150 -3.16 14.24 5.46
CA ASN A 150 -2.32 15.08 4.60
C ASN A 150 -3.05 15.62 3.37
N ARG A 151 -4.32 15.24 3.17
CA ARG A 151 -5.22 15.57 2.06
C ARG A 151 -4.94 14.81 0.76
N TRP A 152 -4.06 13.82 0.78
CA TRP A 152 -3.82 12.92 -0.34
C TRP A 152 -4.46 11.58 -0.04
N ASP A 153 -5.38 11.16 -0.90
CA ASP A 153 -5.86 9.77 -0.91
C ASP A 153 -4.88 8.86 -1.65
N GLY A 154 -4.85 7.57 -1.30
CA GLY A 154 -3.95 6.61 -1.94
C GLY A 154 -4.14 6.51 -3.47
N SER A 155 -5.39 6.59 -3.92
CA SER A 155 -5.73 6.63 -5.35
C SER A 155 -5.16 7.87 -6.05
N GLU A 156 -5.15 9.03 -5.38
CA GLU A 156 -4.59 10.28 -5.89
C GLU A 156 -3.07 10.26 -5.95
N VAL A 157 -2.42 9.72 -4.91
CA VAL A 157 -0.96 9.51 -4.88
C VAL A 157 -0.53 8.68 -6.08
N MET A 158 -1.23 7.58 -6.35
CA MET A 158 -0.91 6.71 -7.50
C MET A 158 -1.25 7.39 -8.83
N ASN A 159 -2.39 8.08 -8.94
CA ASN A 159 -2.75 8.84 -10.15
C ASN A 159 -1.76 9.96 -10.46
N GLY A 160 -1.10 10.53 -9.45
CA GLY A 160 -0.10 11.59 -9.57
C GLY A 160 -0.65 13.01 -9.37
N TYR A 161 -1.88 13.14 -8.87
CA TYR A 161 -2.53 14.43 -8.65
C TYR A 161 -3.72 14.32 -7.69
N ARG A 162 -4.04 15.43 -7.02
CA ARG A 162 -5.19 15.58 -6.12
C ARG A 162 -6.43 16.14 -6.82
N ARG A 163 -7.60 15.59 -6.50
CA ARG A 163 -8.91 16.10 -6.87
C ARG A 163 -9.07 17.51 -6.31
N GLY A 164 -9.42 18.47 -7.18
CA GLY A 164 -9.62 19.86 -6.77
C GLY A 164 -8.34 20.66 -6.49
N ALA A 165 -7.15 20.09 -6.67
CA ALA A 165 -5.87 20.71 -6.37
C ALA A 165 -4.83 20.54 -7.50
N TRP A 166 -5.28 20.39 -8.76
CA TRP A 166 -4.40 20.23 -9.92
C TRP A 166 -3.33 21.32 -10.04
N ALA A 167 -3.71 22.60 -9.92
CA ALA A 167 -2.78 23.72 -10.10
C ALA A 167 -1.76 23.87 -8.96
N ASP A 168 -2.09 23.40 -7.76
CA ASP A 168 -1.23 23.46 -6.57
C ASP A 168 -1.45 22.21 -5.70
N PRO A 169 -0.59 21.18 -5.80
CA PRO A 169 -0.73 19.95 -5.01
C PRO A 169 -0.71 20.17 -3.48
N ALA A 170 -0.18 21.32 -3.03
CA ALA A 170 -0.16 21.72 -1.63
C ALA A 170 -1.32 22.67 -1.25
N LYS A 171 -2.35 22.79 -2.10
CA LYS A 171 -3.57 23.55 -1.77
C LYS A 171 -4.15 23.08 -0.44
N GLY A 172 -4.44 24.05 0.44
CA GLY A 172 -5.00 23.81 1.77
C GLY A 172 -3.98 23.43 2.86
N MET A 173 -2.69 23.26 2.51
CA MET A 173 -1.61 22.98 3.47
C MET A 173 -1.09 24.26 4.14
N SER A 174 -0.63 24.14 5.38
CA SER A 174 0.15 25.16 6.06
C SER A 174 1.53 25.36 5.43
N ASP A 175 2.22 26.46 5.78
CA ASP A 175 3.59 26.71 5.31
C ASP A 175 4.57 25.59 5.74
N ALA A 176 4.38 25.00 6.92
CA ALA A 176 5.22 23.91 7.41
C ALA A 176 5.03 22.62 6.60
N GLU A 177 3.77 22.27 6.30
CA GLU A 177 3.42 21.12 5.45
C GLU A 177 3.98 21.28 4.04
N ARG A 178 3.73 22.43 3.42
CA ARG A 178 4.17 22.73 2.04
C ARG A 178 5.69 22.63 1.88
N ASN A 179 6.44 23.06 2.90
CA ASN A 179 7.91 23.08 2.86
C ASN A 179 8.55 21.79 3.42
N SER A 180 7.75 20.81 3.84
CA SER A 180 8.24 19.51 4.33
C SER A 180 9.00 18.73 3.25
N GLU A 181 9.89 17.83 3.68
CA GLU A 181 10.61 16.94 2.76
C GLU A 181 9.65 16.10 1.90
N ALA A 182 8.53 15.66 2.47
CA ALA A 182 7.50 14.89 1.78
C ALA A 182 6.91 15.64 0.56
N MET A 183 6.74 16.95 0.64
CA MET A 183 6.16 17.75 -0.45
C MET A 183 7.17 18.29 -1.46
N GLN A 184 8.47 18.18 -1.19
CA GLN A 184 9.50 18.65 -2.13
C GLN A 184 9.51 17.80 -3.41
N GLY A 185 9.45 18.45 -4.57
CA GLY A 185 9.50 17.75 -5.87
C GLY A 185 8.20 17.05 -6.26
N VAL A 186 7.10 17.33 -5.57
CA VAL A 186 5.75 16.89 -5.95
C VAL A 186 5.17 17.86 -6.96
N ALA A 187 4.60 17.34 -8.04
CA ALA A 187 3.88 18.11 -9.05
C ALA A 187 2.69 17.30 -9.57
N SER A 188 1.57 17.96 -9.82
CA SER A 188 0.41 17.31 -10.43
C SER A 188 0.73 16.87 -11.85
N SER A 189 0.45 15.60 -12.15
CA SER A 189 0.48 15.05 -13.50
C SER A 189 -0.55 13.94 -13.60
N ASP A 190 -1.03 13.64 -14.80
CA ASP A 190 -1.99 12.56 -15.03
C ASP A 190 -1.23 11.22 -15.22
N TRP A 191 -0.35 10.91 -14.26
CA TRP A 191 0.77 10.00 -14.41
C TRP A 191 0.37 8.59 -14.83
N LEU A 192 -0.66 8.01 -14.20
CA LEU A 192 -1.15 6.67 -14.58
C LEU A 192 -1.79 6.68 -15.96
N ALA A 193 -2.56 7.70 -16.32
CA ALA A 193 -3.19 7.79 -17.63
C ALA A 193 -2.15 7.91 -18.74
N ASP A 194 -1.19 8.81 -18.57
CA ASP A 194 -0.15 9.09 -19.57
C ASP A 194 0.73 7.86 -19.81
N ASN A 195 1.07 7.13 -18.75
CA ASN A 195 1.99 6.01 -18.84
C ASN A 195 1.28 4.68 -19.12
N PHE A 196 0.24 4.35 -18.36
CA PHE A 196 -0.43 3.06 -18.36
C PHE A 196 -1.81 3.06 -19.04
N GLY A 197 -2.38 4.23 -19.36
CA GLY A 197 -3.68 4.29 -20.01
C GLY A 197 -4.85 3.99 -19.08
N ILE A 198 -4.69 4.20 -17.77
CA ILE A 198 -5.69 3.93 -16.74
C ILE A 198 -5.65 4.98 -15.62
N ARG A 199 -6.74 5.14 -14.88
CA ARG A 199 -6.81 5.92 -13.63
C ARG A 199 -7.56 5.16 -12.54
N PHE A 200 -7.24 5.41 -11.28
CA PHE A 200 -8.20 5.19 -10.19
C PHE A 200 -9.27 6.28 -10.24
N ARG A 201 -10.54 5.92 -10.06
CA ARG A 201 -11.65 6.88 -9.99
C ARG A 201 -11.83 7.35 -8.55
N TYR A 202 -12.58 8.45 -8.37
CA TYR A 202 -12.88 8.98 -7.03
C TYR A 202 -14.15 8.39 -6.39
N ASN A 203 -14.70 7.35 -6.99
CA ASN A 203 -15.91 6.72 -6.47
C ASN A 203 -15.57 5.90 -5.21
N ALA A 204 -16.61 5.65 -4.41
CA ALA A 204 -16.54 4.91 -3.17
C ALA A 204 -17.79 4.04 -3.09
N LEU A 205 -17.69 2.85 -3.65
CA LEU A 205 -18.80 1.90 -3.71
C LEU A 205 -19.00 1.26 -2.33
N GLY A 206 -20.12 0.57 -2.13
CA GLY A 206 -20.37 -0.15 -0.87
C GLY A 206 -19.74 -1.53 -0.85
N ASP A 207 -20.08 -2.31 0.16
CA ASP A 207 -19.66 -3.71 0.27
C ASP A 207 -20.35 -4.56 -0.82
N LEU A 208 -19.54 -5.22 -1.64
CA LEU A 208 -19.98 -5.90 -2.86
C LEU A 208 -19.09 -7.11 -3.14
N ASN A 209 -19.59 -8.02 -3.98
CA ASN A 209 -18.76 -9.04 -4.61
C ASN A 209 -18.70 -8.77 -6.11
N ALA A 210 -17.50 -8.56 -6.65
CA ALA A 210 -17.28 -8.49 -8.08
C ALA A 210 -17.41 -9.89 -8.68
N ASN A 211 -18.45 -10.11 -9.47
CA ASN A 211 -18.80 -11.41 -10.04
C ASN A 211 -18.90 -11.39 -11.57
N ASN A 212 -18.59 -10.26 -12.20
CA ASN A 212 -18.42 -10.16 -13.64
C ASN A 212 -16.94 -10.33 -13.98
N ILE A 213 -16.51 -11.59 -14.04
CA ILE A 213 -15.12 -11.99 -14.27
C ILE A 213 -14.88 -12.18 -15.77
N VAL A 214 -13.88 -11.50 -16.31
CA VAL A 214 -13.45 -11.72 -17.70
C VAL A 214 -12.86 -13.12 -17.81
N SER A 215 -13.21 -13.87 -18.87
CA SER A 215 -12.72 -15.24 -19.02
C SER A 215 -11.19 -15.33 -19.05
N PRO A 216 -10.57 -16.41 -18.56
CA PRO A 216 -9.11 -16.52 -18.50
C PRO A 216 -8.41 -16.29 -19.84
N ALA A 217 -8.99 -16.78 -20.95
CA ALA A 217 -8.47 -16.56 -22.29
C ALA A 217 -8.45 -15.07 -22.73
N GLN A 218 -9.30 -14.24 -22.14
CA GLN A 218 -9.37 -12.79 -22.39
C GLN A 218 -8.75 -11.95 -21.26
N ALA A 219 -8.29 -12.60 -20.19
CA ALA A 219 -7.60 -11.99 -19.06
C ALA A 219 -6.17 -12.55 -18.89
N LEU A 220 -5.58 -13.09 -19.96
CA LEU A 220 -4.20 -13.60 -19.98
C LEU A 220 -3.91 -14.67 -18.92
N GLY A 221 -4.93 -15.46 -18.57
CA GLY A 221 -4.87 -16.49 -17.53
C GLY A 221 -5.04 -15.97 -16.09
N ILE A 222 -5.10 -14.66 -15.88
CA ILE A 222 -5.11 -14.07 -14.53
C ILE A 222 -6.37 -14.45 -13.74
N THR A 223 -7.50 -14.61 -14.43
CA THR A 223 -8.79 -14.95 -13.80
C THR A 223 -9.05 -16.46 -13.74
N GLU A 224 -8.05 -17.30 -13.97
CA GLU A 224 -8.20 -18.75 -13.84
C GLU A 224 -8.52 -19.13 -12.39
N GLY A 225 -9.63 -19.86 -12.19
CA GLY A 225 -10.11 -20.24 -10.86
C GLY A 225 -10.83 -19.12 -10.09
N VAL A 226 -11.05 -17.95 -10.69
CA VAL A 226 -11.71 -16.80 -10.04
C VAL A 226 -13.17 -16.71 -10.51
N SER A 227 -14.10 -16.72 -9.56
CA SER A 227 -15.54 -16.53 -9.78
C SER A 227 -16.08 -15.28 -9.09
N SER A 228 -15.47 -14.89 -7.97
CA SER A 228 -15.90 -13.75 -7.16
C SER A 228 -14.70 -13.09 -6.49
N VAL A 229 -14.73 -11.77 -6.33
CA VAL A 229 -13.71 -10.99 -5.60
C VAL A 229 -14.42 -10.06 -4.63
N ALA A 230 -14.01 -10.01 -3.36
CA ALA A 230 -14.63 -9.12 -2.39
C ALA A 230 -14.33 -7.64 -2.69
N MET A 231 -15.21 -6.76 -2.24
CA MET A 231 -15.00 -5.31 -2.16
C MET A 231 -15.63 -4.83 -0.86
N HIS A 232 -14.89 -4.06 -0.09
CA HIS A 232 -15.32 -3.37 1.13
C HIS A 232 -14.98 -1.89 0.99
N ALA A 233 -15.97 -1.13 0.57
CA ALA A 233 -15.86 0.31 0.36
C ALA A 233 -14.96 0.83 -0.78
N GLY A 234 -14.32 -0.01 -1.62
CA GLY A 234 -13.33 0.44 -2.62
C GLY A 234 -13.81 1.31 -3.80
N SER A 235 -12.86 1.64 -4.68
CA SER A 235 -13.07 2.36 -5.94
C SER A 235 -13.07 1.45 -7.17
N THR A 236 -13.50 1.98 -8.32
CA THR A 236 -13.19 1.39 -9.63
C THR A 236 -12.12 2.18 -10.36
N LEU A 237 -11.70 1.65 -11.50
CA LEU A 237 -10.70 2.20 -12.39
C LEU A 237 -11.38 2.72 -13.66
N ALA A 238 -10.70 3.62 -14.36
CA ALA A 238 -11.12 4.08 -15.69
C ALA A 238 -10.06 3.72 -16.73
N ILE A 239 -10.43 2.92 -17.73
CA ILE A 239 -9.61 2.69 -18.91
C ILE A 239 -9.67 3.94 -19.78
N VAL A 240 -8.53 4.57 -20.03
CA VAL A 240 -8.43 5.79 -20.87
C VAL A 240 -7.75 5.53 -22.20
N GLU A 241 -6.87 4.51 -22.29
CA GLU A 241 -6.26 4.08 -23.54
C GLU A 241 -6.29 2.54 -23.65
N PRO A 242 -7.31 1.97 -24.32
CA PRO A 242 -7.51 0.52 -24.36
C PRO A 242 -6.43 -0.30 -25.07
N LYS A 243 -5.53 0.34 -25.84
CA LYS A 243 -4.34 -0.35 -26.37
C LYS A 243 -3.31 -0.63 -25.29
N LYS A 244 -3.30 0.17 -24.21
CA LYS A 244 -2.39 0.00 -23.08
C LYS A 244 -3.04 -0.77 -21.93
N ALA A 245 -4.30 -0.48 -21.61
CA ALA A 245 -4.97 -1.03 -20.43
C ALA A 245 -6.26 -1.81 -20.75
N LYS A 246 -6.58 -2.76 -19.87
CA LYS A 246 -7.77 -3.61 -19.96
C LYS A 246 -8.27 -4.00 -18.57
N GLY A 247 -9.57 -3.90 -18.35
CA GLY A 247 -10.26 -4.45 -17.20
C GLY A 247 -10.43 -5.96 -17.28
N ILE A 248 -10.27 -6.64 -16.14
CA ILE A 248 -10.36 -8.11 -16.03
C ILE A 248 -11.36 -8.58 -14.97
N VAL A 249 -11.75 -7.71 -14.04
CA VAL A 249 -12.80 -7.98 -13.05
C VAL A 249 -13.68 -6.74 -12.96
N TYR A 250 -15.00 -6.94 -12.97
CA TYR A 250 -15.99 -5.88 -12.91
C TYR A 250 -17.03 -6.17 -11.82
N LEU A 251 -17.56 -5.10 -11.23
CA LEU A 251 -18.65 -5.18 -10.27
C LEU A 251 -19.99 -5.48 -10.98
N PRO A 252 -20.99 -6.04 -10.29
CA PRO A 252 -22.36 -6.09 -10.78
C PRO A 252 -22.93 -4.67 -10.94
N LYS A 253 -24.08 -4.55 -11.63
CA LYS A 253 -24.87 -3.31 -11.56
C LYS A 253 -25.31 -3.09 -10.11
N THR A 254 -25.18 -1.87 -9.61
CA THR A 254 -25.40 -1.54 -8.20
C THR A 254 -25.70 -0.06 -8.00
N THR A 255 -26.29 0.25 -6.84
CA THR A 255 -26.38 1.61 -6.27
C THR A 255 -25.81 1.65 -4.85
N ALA A 256 -25.24 0.53 -4.38
CA ALA A 256 -24.61 0.46 -3.07
C ALA A 256 -23.36 1.33 -3.07
N LYS A 257 -23.37 2.35 -2.21
CA LYS A 257 -22.25 3.25 -1.98
C LYS A 257 -21.77 3.10 -0.55
N TRP A 258 -20.50 3.44 -0.31
CA TRP A 258 -20.00 3.59 1.04
C TRP A 258 -20.75 4.71 1.76
N ALA A 259 -21.08 4.50 3.03
CA ALA A 259 -21.89 5.44 3.80
C ALA A 259 -21.23 6.83 3.95
N ASN A 260 -19.89 6.87 3.96
CA ASN A 260 -19.12 8.11 4.07
C ASN A 260 -18.60 8.62 2.71
N SER A 261 -19.11 8.08 1.59
CA SER A 261 -18.83 8.62 0.27
C SER A 261 -19.19 10.11 0.23
N VAL A 262 -18.22 10.94 -0.17
CA VAL A 262 -18.34 12.41 -0.18
C VAL A 262 -19.10 12.95 -1.39
N ASP A 263 -19.42 12.08 -2.36
CA ASP A 263 -20.33 12.34 -3.46
C ASP A 263 -21.32 11.17 -3.65
N LYS A 264 -21.90 11.00 -4.85
CA LYS A 264 -22.84 9.90 -5.11
C LYS A 264 -22.26 8.49 -4.96
N GLY A 265 -20.93 8.32 -4.92
CA GLY A 265 -20.24 7.06 -4.63
C GLY A 265 -20.32 5.97 -5.71
N VAL A 266 -21.39 5.93 -6.52
CA VAL A 266 -21.53 5.08 -7.71
C VAL A 266 -21.82 5.97 -8.91
N TYR A 267 -20.99 5.91 -9.96
CA TYR A 267 -20.96 6.92 -11.01
C TYR A 267 -21.86 6.61 -12.21
N LYS A 268 -21.91 5.34 -12.62
CA LYS A 268 -22.64 4.81 -13.79
C LYS A 268 -23.47 3.57 -13.45
N GLY A 269 -23.77 3.38 -12.16
CA GLY A 269 -24.66 2.34 -11.65
C GLY A 269 -24.03 0.94 -11.61
N GLY A 270 -22.70 0.85 -11.45
CA GLY A 270 -21.98 -0.43 -11.48
C GLY A 270 -21.82 -1.03 -12.88
N GLY A 271 -21.38 -2.29 -12.93
CA GLY A 271 -21.14 -2.98 -14.19
C GLY A 271 -19.95 -2.41 -14.97
N VAL A 272 -19.90 -2.72 -16.26
CA VAL A 272 -18.80 -2.31 -17.16
C VAL A 272 -18.70 -0.79 -17.31
N ASP A 273 -19.83 -0.07 -17.32
CA ASP A 273 -19.83 1.40 -17.45
C ASP A 273 -19.25 2.11 -16.22
N GLU A 274 -19.29 1.47 -15.04
CA GLU A 274 -18.60 1.94 -13.83
C GLU A 274 -17.08 1.79 -13.95
N GLY A 275 -16.60 1.06 -14.95
CA GLY A 275 -15.20 0.73 -15.10
C GLY A 275 -14.78 -0.50 -14.31
N PRO A 276 -13.60 -1.05 -14.60
CA PRO A 276 -13.14 -2.27 -13.95
C PRO A 276 -12.81 -2.04 -12.48
N TYR A 277 -13.01 -3.08 -11.70
CA TYR A 277 -12.51 -3.17 -10.34
C TYR A 277 -11.04 -3.61 -10.30
N VAL A 278 -10.69 -4.54 -11.20
CA VAL A 278 -9.31 -5.00 -11.40
C VAL A 278 -8.95 -4.86 -12.86
N ALA A 279 -7.76 -4.32 -13.14
CA ALA A 279 -7.27 -4.10 -14.49
C ALA A 279 -5.78 -4.39 -14.63
N ILE A 280 -5.33 -4.47 -15.87
CA ILE A 280 -3.94 -4.64 -16.27
C ILE A 280 -3.54 -3.60 -17.30
N ALA A 281 -2.25 -3.29 -17.38
CA ALA A 281 -1.70 -2.40 -18.38
C ALA A 281 -0.31 -2.84 -18.87
N LYS A 282 0.06 -2.42 -20.08
CA LYS A 282 1.41 -2.56 -20.64
C LYS A 282 2.13 -1.23 -20.79
N LEU A 283 3.44 -1.25 -20.56
CA LEU A 283 4.33 -0.13 -20.80
C LEU A 283 5.73 -0.63 -21.20
N GLY A 284 6.05 -0.54 -22.49
CA GLY A 284 7.30 -1.08 -23.02
C GLY A 284 7.41 -2.59 -22.72
N LYS A 285 8.56 -3.03 -22.21
CA LYS A 285 8.80 -4.44 -21.89
C LYS A 285 8.02 -4.92 -20.67
N GLY A 286 7.83 -4.05 -19.67
CA GLY A 286 7.11 -4.37 -18.44
C GLY A 286 5.61 -4.11 -18.52
N LYS A 287 4.97 -4.12 -17.35
CA LYS A 287 3.52 -4.05 -17.20
C LYS A 287 3.08 -3.66 -15.78
N ALA A 288 1.77 -3.48 -15.60
CA ALA A 288 1.20 -3.22 -14.30
C ALA A 288 -0.16 -3.90 -14.12
N ALA A 289 -0.55 -4.10 -12.87
CA ALA A 289 -1.89 -4.50 -12.46
C ALA A 289 -2.44 -3.52 -11.41
N PHE A 290 -3.76 -3.47 -11.28
CA PHE A 290 -4.48 -2.51 -10.47
C PHE A 290 -5.67 -3.19 -9.81
N ILE A 291 -5.88 -2.96 -8.51
CA ILE A 291 -7.12 -3.28 -7.79
C ILE A 291 -7.57 -2.05 -7.02
N GLY A 292 -8.87 -1.73 -7.10
CA GLY A 292 -9.45 -0.52 -6.51
C GLY A 292 -9.71 -0.55 -5.00
N ASP A 293 -9.28 -1.60 -4.30
CA ASP A 293 -9.56 -1.83 -2.89
C ASP A 293 -8.41 -2.64 -2.27
N SER A 294 -7.95 -2.20 -1.09
CA SER A 294 -6.90 -2.87 -0.32
C SER A 294 -7.47 -3.98 0.55
N SER A 295 -8.77 -3.97 0.84
CA SER A 295 -9.40 -4.88 1.78
C SER A 295 -9.26 -6.35 1.38
N PRO A 296 -9.43 -6.74 0.10
CA PRO A 296 -9.19 -8.13 -0.33
C PRO A 296 -7.74 -8.60 -0.21
N VAL A 297 -6.79 -7.69 0.02
CA VAL A 297 -5.37 -8.01 0.17
C VAL A 297 -4.99 -8.18 1.64
N GLU A 298 -5.74 -7.53 2.53
CA GLU A 298 -5.37 -7.39 3.92
C GLU A 298 -5.67 -8.64 4.76
N ASP A 299 -5.01 -8.73 5.92
CA ASP A 299 -5.25 -9.71 6.95
C ASP A 299 -5.34 -9.05 8.34
N VAL A 300 -5.72 -9.83 9.36
CA VAL A 300 -5.92 -9.36 10.74
C VAL A 300 -4.65 -9.28 11.59
N THR A 301 -3.49 -8.97 10.99
CA THR A 301 -2.19 -8.94 11.69
C THR A 301 -1.50 -7.57 11.71
N PRO A 302 -2.20 -6.45 11.97
CA PRO A 302 -1.53 -5.15 12.01
C PRO A 302 -0.45 -5.15 13.10
N LYS A 303 0.74 -4.69 12.72
CA LYS A 303 1.95 -4.65 13.53
C LYS A 303 2.10 -3.33 14.27
N TYR A 304 1.81 -2.21 13.61
CA TYR A 304 2.08 -0.86 14.15
C TYR A 304 0.83 -0.20 14.73
N LEU A 305 1.03 0.77 15.62
CA LEU A 305 -0.03 1.62 16.15
C LEU A 305 -0.25 2.85 15.26
N ARG A 306 -1.41 3.49 15.38
CA ARG A 306 -1.74 4.72 14.65
C ARG A 306 -0.81 5.87 15.07
N GLU A 307 -0.11 6.45 14.10
CA GLU A 307 0.84 7.57 14.32
C GLU A 307 0.23 8.78 15.03
N GLU A 308 -1.04 9.06 14.80
CA GLU A 308 -1.72 10.21 15.40
C GLU A 308 -1.98 10.07 16.90
N ASN A 309 -2.27 8.85 17.39
CA ASN A 309 -2.83 8.68 18.74
C ASN A 309 -2.48 7.37 19.47
N GLY A 310 -1.62 6.53 18.88
CA GLY A 310 -1.15 5.28 19.47
C GLY A 310 -2.25 4.22 19.64
N GLN A 311 -3.42 4.39 19.02
CA GLN A 311 -4.46 3.36 19.08
C GLN A 311 -4.10 2.17 18.20
N LYS A 312 -4.60 0.99 18.58
CA LYS A 312 -4.46 -0.21 17.76
C LYS A 312 -5.20 -0.05 16.45
N LYS A 313 -4.58 -0.53 15.37
CA LYS A 313 -5.23 -0.65 14.07
C LYS A 313 -6.17 -1.85 14.05
N LYS A 314 -7.15 -1.80 13.16
CA LYS A 314 -8.06 -2.89 12.85
C LYS A 314 -8.06 -3.02 11.34
N THR A 315 -7.62 -4.17 10.87
CA THR A 315 -7.65 -4.62 9.48
C THR A 315 -8.63 -5.80 9.37
N TYR A 316 -8.92 -6.22 8.16
CA TYR A 316 -9.90 -7.27 7.86
C TYR A 316 -9.21 -8.56 7.42
N ASP A 317 -9.90 -9.71 7.46
CA ASP A 317 -9.31 -10.98 6.98
C ASP A 317 -9.62 -11.21 5.49
N GLY A 318 -9.43 -10.15 4.69
CA GLY A 318 -9.95 -10.08 3.33
C GLY A 318 -9.21 -10.96 2.33
N PHE A 319 -7.92 -11.24 2.55
CA PHE A 319 -7.17 -12.18 1.72
C PHE A 319 -7.82 -13.58 1.62
N LYS A 320 -8.61 -13.97 2.64
CA LYS A 320 -9.31 -15.26 2.70
C LYS A 320 -10.75 -15.21 2.18
N GLU A 321 -11.22 -14.05 1.74
CA GLU A 321 -12.57 -13.90 1.20
C GLU A 321 -12.63 -14.32 -0.28
N GLN A 322 -13.84 -14.71 -0.71
CA GLN A 322 -14.15 -15.10 -2.08
C GLN A 322 -13.04 -15.94 -2.74
N ASP A 323 -12.55 -15.51 -3.91
CA ASP A 323 -11.37 -16.07 -4.59
C ASP A 323 -10.20 -15.07 -4.56
N ASP A 324 -10.12 -14.21 -3.54
CA ASP A 324 -9.22 -13.05 -3.49
C ASP A 324 -7.75 -13.48 -3.53
N ALA A 325 -7.37 -14.45 -2.67
CA ALA A 325 -6.04 -15.06 -2.70
C ALA A 325 -5.67 -15.65 -4.08
N VAL A 326 -6.63 -16.28 -4.78
CA VAL A 326 -6.39 -16.90 -6.09
C VAL A 326 -6.07 -15.81 -7.11
N LEU A 327 -6.88 -14.76 -7.16
CA LEU A 327 -6.65 -13.64 -8.08
C LEU A 327 -5.31 -12.94 -7.80
N LEU A 328 -5.03 -12.61 -6.54
CA LEU A 328 -3.82 -11.87 -6.16
C LEU A 328 -2.55 -12.66 -6.51
N ILE A 329 -2.53 -13.97 -6.30
CA ILE A 329 -1.39 -14.81 -6.68
C ILE A 329 -1.28 -14.98 -8.20
N ASN A 330 -2.40 -15.09 -8.92
CA ASN A 330 -2.38 -15.10 -10.38
C ASN A 330 -1.84 -13.77 -10.96
N ILE A 331 -2.19 -12.63 -10.36
CA ILE A 331 -1.64 -11.32 -10.72
C ILE A 331 -0.12 -11.32 -10.52
N ILE A 332 0.39 -11.73 -9.36
CA ILE A 332 1.85 -11.78 -9.12
C ILE A 332 2.56 -12.69 -10.11
N ASN A 333 2.00 -13.87 -10.39
CA ASN A 333 2.55 -14.81 -11.37
C ASN A 333 2.59 -14.23 -12.79
N TRP A 334 1.54 -13.53 -13.20
CA TRP A 334 1.51 -12.85 -14.48
C TRP A 334 2.52 -11.69 -14.51
N LEU A 335 2.54 -10.81 -13.51
CA LEU A 335 3.47 -9.68 -13.39
C LEU A 335 4.93 -10.12 -13.44
N ALA A 336 5.28 -11.23 -12.79
CA ALA A 336 6.65 -11.74 -12.75
C ALA A 336 7.09 -12.43 -14.05
N LYS A 337 6.17 -12.70 -14.99
CA LYS A 337 6.47 -13.33 -16.28
C LYS A 337 6.74 -12.30 -17.36
N GLN A 338 7.92 -12.36 -17.98
CA GLN A 338 8.26 -11.55 -19.15
C GLN A 338 7.48 -11.99 -20.38
N GLU A 339 7.12 -11.02 -21.22
CA GLU A 339 6.37 -11.22 -22.45
C GLU A 339 7.05 -10.49 -23.61
N ASN A 340 6.73 -10.90 -24.84
CA ASN A 340 7.37 -10.35 -26.04
C ASN A 340 6.52 -9.28 -26.75
N TYR A 341 5.43 -8.84 -26.12
CA TYR A 341 4.58 -7.77 -26.64
C TYR A 341 4.73 -6.51 -25.77
N GLU A 342 4.54 -5.34 -26.37
CA GLU A 342 4.72 -4.04 -25.74
C GLU A 342 3.40 -3.30 -25.50
N ASN A 343 2.31 -3.76 -26.10
CA ASN A 343 0.95 -3.27 -25.87
C ASN A 343 -0.08 -4.39 -26.10
N LEU A 344 -1.29 -4.20 -25.59
CA LEU A 344 -2.32 -5.25 -25.59
C LEU A 344 -2.85 -5.58 -26.99
N GLN A 345 -2.76 -4.65 -27.95
CA GLN A 345 -3.20 -4.89 -29.33
C GLN A 345 -2.37 -5.96 -30.05
N GLN A 346 -1.14 -6.20 -29.59
CA GLN A 346 -0.26 -7.23 -30.14
C GLN A 346 -0.59 -8.65 -29.65
N VAL A 347 -1.45 -8.79 -28.63
CA VAL A 347 -1.86 -10.10 -28.13
C VAL A 347 -2.91 -10.71 -29.05
N GLN A 348 -2.56 -11.79 -29.74
CA GLN A 348 -3.45 -12.45 -30.69
C GLN A 348 -4.74 -12.94 -30.01
N GLY A 349 -5.89 -12.57 -30.56
CA GLY A 349 -7.20 -12.99 -30.07
C GLY A 349 -7.68 -12.26 -28.82
N LEU A 350 -6.92 -11.29 -28.30
CA LEU A 350 -7.35 -10.46 -27.19
C LEU A 350 -8.34 -9.39 -27.67
N LYS A 351 -9.53 -9.36 -27.08
CA LYS A 351 -10.50 -8.28 -27.27
C LYS A 351 -10.11 -7.10 -26.37
N LEU A 352 -9.73 -5.98 -26.98
CA LEU A 352 -9.51 -4.73 -26.27
C LEU A 352 -10.80 -4.20 -25.66
N ASP A 353 -10.67 -3.50 -24.54
CA ASP A 353 -11.80 -2.79 -23.93
C ASP A 353 -12.13 -1.52 -24.70
N THR A 354 -13.19 -0.84 -24.27
CA THR A 354 -13.47 0.53 -24.68
C THR A 354 -13.05 1.49 -23.57
N VAL A 355 -12.89 2.77 -23.92
CA VAL A 355 -12.69 3.81 -22.91
C VAL A 355 -13.86 3.80 -21.92
N THR A 356 -13.56 3.85 -20.63
CA THR A 356 -14.57 3.93 -19.57
C THR A 356 -15.30 5.27 -19.68
N PRO A 357 -16.65 5.30 -19.69
CA PRO A 357 -17.40 6.55 -19.72
C PRO A 357 -17.18 7.39 -18.47
N LEU A 358 -16.49 8.53 -18.63
CA LEU A 358 -16.24 9.48 -17.56
C LEU A 358 -17.44 10.42 -17.31
N ILE A 359 -17.47 11.00 -16.12
CA ILE A 359 -18.26 12.18 -15.79
C ILE A 359 -17.37 13.40 -16.04
N THR A 360 -17.84 14.35 -16.84
CA THR A 360 -17.04 15.51 -17.28
C THR A 360 -17.59 16.84 -16.76
N THR A 361 -18.59 16.80 -15.89
CA THR A 361 -19.31 17.97 -15.38
C THR A 361 -19.79 17.73 -13.96
N GLY A 362 -19.98 18.81 -13.19
CA GLY A 362 -20.51 18.74 -11.84
C GLY A 362 -19.46 18.32 -10.79
N PRO A 363 -19.90 18.03 -9.55
CA PRO A 363 -19.00 17.70 -8.45
C PRO A 363 -18.16 16.44 -8.67
N GLU A 364 -18.69 15.46 -9.40
CA GLU A 364 -18.01 14.21 -9.77
C GLU A 364 -17.21 14.30 -11.07
N ASN A 365 -16.86 15.51 -11.54
CA ASN A 365 -16.02 15.67 -12.72
C ASN A 365 -14.70 14.92 -12.55
N GLU A 366 -14.37 14.09 -13.53
CA GLU A 366 -13.19 13.23 -13.56
C GLU A 366 -12.07 13.78 -14.46
N ILE A 367 -12.26 14.97 -15.05
CA ILE A 367 -11.20 15.65 -15.80
C ILE A 367 -10.22 16.29 -14.81
N PRO A 368 -8.96 15.82 -14.69
CA PRO A 368 -8.04 16.18 -13.60
C PRO A 368 -7.97 17.67 -13.29
N ALA A 369 -7.68 18.48 -14.30
CA ALA A 369 -7.54 19.94 -14.18
C ALA A 369 -8.84 20.70 -13.89
N GLN A 370 -9.99 20.04 -14.00
CA GLN A 370 -11.33 20.62 -13.81
C GLN A 370 -12.07 19.99 -12.63
N THR A 371 -11.43 19.09 -11.91
CA THR A 371 -12.00 18.50 -10.69
C THR A 371 -12.14 19.55 -9.60
N ILE A 372 -13.07 19.31 -8.68
CA ILE A 372 -13.24 20.11 -7.47
C ILE A 372 -13.16 19.20 -6.26
N GLU A 373 -12.78 19.80 -5.13
CA GLU A 373 -12.83 19.19 -3.81
C GLU A 373 -14.32 19.20 -3.37
N PRO A 374 -14.99 18.03 -3.25
CA PRO A 374 -16.43 17.99 -2.96
C PRO A 374 -16.74 18.31 -1.49
N GLN A 375 -15.78 18.08 -0.60
CA GLN A 375 -15.81 18.42 0.82
C GLN A 375 -14.46 18.98 1.23
N LYS A 376 -14.39 19.68 2.37
CA LYS A 376 -13.13 20.22 2.87
C LYS A 376 -12.19 19.10 3.31
N GLU A 377 -10.93 19.17 2.87
CA GLU A 377 -9.85 18.26 3.24
C GLU A 377 -8.84 18.91 4.21
N PRO A 378 -8.23 18.14 5.13
CA PRO A 378 -8.56 16.74 5.41
C PRO A 378 -9.97 16.62 6.02
N TRP A 379 -10.56 15.43 5.93
CA TRP A 379 -11.92 15.14 6.39
C TRP A 379 -12.14 15.38 7.91
N SER A 380 -11.05 15.52 8.68
CA SER A 380 -11.05 16.06 10.03
C SER A 380 -9.72 16.70 10.37
N ASP A 381 -9.71 17.63 11.33
CA ASP A 381 -8.47 18.23 11.80
C ASP A 381 -7.53 17.17 12.43
N PRO A 382 -6.21 17.26 12.20
CA PRO A 382 -5.21 16.46 12.91
C PRO A 382 -5.27 16.68 14.43
N ALA A 383 -5.01 15.63 15.21
CA ALA A 383 -4.90 15.74 16.66
C ALA A 383 -3.79 16.72 17.08
N ALA A 384 -3.97 17.37 18.23
CA ALA A 384 -3.01 18.35 18.72
C ALA A 384 -1.61 17.74 18.86
N GLY A 385 -0.62 18.36 18.21
CA GLY A 385 0.78 17.95 18.25
C GLY A 385 1.18 16.93 17.19
N TYR A 386 0.24 16.26 16.54
CA TYR A 386 0.50 15.34 15.42
C TYR A 386 0.79 16.10 14.13
N LYS A 387 1.86 15.71 13.45
CA LYS A 387 2.28 16.26 12.14
C LYS A 387 2.64 15.10 11.22
N TRP A 388 1.80 14.83 10.22
CA TRP A 388 1.98 13.71 9.28
C TRP A 388 3.34 13.70 8.55
N TRP A 389 3.99 14.86 8.45
CA TRP A 389 5.29 15.03 7.78
C TRP A 389 6.51 15.00 8.72
N ASP A 390 6.30 14.81 10.03
CA ASP A 390 7.36 14.83 11.04
C ASP A 390 7.21 13.63 11.99
N PRO A 391 7.92 12.51 11.71
CA PRO A 391 7.85 11.29 12.50
C PRO A 391 8.24 11.48 13.98
N SER A 392 8.95 12.55 14.33
CA SER A 392 9.28 12.82 15.73
C SER A 392 8.02 13.08 16.58
N THR A 393 6.92 13.48 15.93
CA THR A 393 5.62 13.76 16.57
C THR A 393 4.71 12.55 16.71
N PHE A 394 5.08 11.40 16.10
CA PHE A 394 4.22 10.22 16.12
C PHE A 394 4.10 9.64 17.53
N ALA A 395 3.03 8.88 17.75
CA ALA A 395 2.85 8.11 18.96
C ALA A 395 3.83 6.92 19.02
N ASN A 396 4.26 6.54 20.22
CA ASN A 396 5.14 5.38 20.40
C ASN A 396 4.48 4.08 19.89
N GLY A 397 5.25 3.23 19.22
CA GLY A 397 4.77 1.98 18.62
C GLY A 397 4.20 2.16 17.20
N SER A 398 4.21 3.38 16.67
CA SER A 398 3.99 3.67 15.25
C SER A 398 5.30 3.54 14.48
N TYR A 399 5.23 3.20 13.19
CA TYR A 399 6.43 3.04 12.36
C TYR A 399 7.37 4.26 12.48
N GLY A 400 8.62 4.02 12.86
CA GLY A 400 9.63 5.04 13.15
C GLY A 400 9.58 5.67 14.56
N LYS A 401 8.81 5.12 15.51
CA LYS A 401 8.60 5.70 16.86
C LYS A 401 8.32 4.70 17.99
#